data_AF-A0A329MHC1-F1
#
_entry.id   AF-A0A329MHC1-F1
#
_cell.length_a   1.000
_cell.length_b   1.000
_cell.length_c   1.000
_cell.angle_alpha   90.00
_cell.angle_beta   90.00
_cell.angle_gamma   90.00
#
_symmetry.space_group_name_H-M   'P 1'
#
loop_
_entity.id
_entity.type
_entity.pdbx_description
1 polymer ?
#
loop_
_entity_poly.entity_id
_entity_poly.type
_entity_poly.pdbx_seq_one_letter_code
_entity_poly.pdbx_strand_id
1 'polypeptide(L)'
;MHNQRNEKHAPALPTARGIRRACNKELYRTIKKLKIWIPPEQLEKAEQLYAKKVLLNLLWIHENGSNRKALADWWDENVCPEISELWNVERDTLGKAFRESFGG
;
A
#
# COMPACT_ATOMS: atom_id res chain seq x y z
N MET A 1 13.04 38.82 5.47
CA MET A 1 13.80 37.78 4.77
C MET A 1 12.80 36.86 4.07
N HIS A 2 12.63 36.98 2.76
CA HIS A 2 11.75 36.08 1.99
C HIS A 2 12.47 34.75 1.79
N ASN A 3 11.99 33.70 2.47
CA ASN A 3 12.49 32.35 2.27
C ASN A 3 11.78 31.75 1.04
N GLN A 4 12.37 31.93 -0.15
CA GLN A 4 11.97 31.19 -1.35
C GLN A 4 12.25 29.70 -1.09
N ARG A 5 11.19 28.92 -0.79
CA ARG A 5 11.31 27.47 -0.71
C ARG A 5 11.56 26.95 -2.13
N ASN A 6 12.76 26.42 -2.34
CA ASN A 6 13.22 25.79 -3.57
C ASN A 6 12.20 24.73 -4.05
N GLU A 7 11.44 25.01 -5.10
CA GLU A 7 10.51 24.08 -5.77
C GLU A 7 11.26 22.98 -6.58
N LYS A 8 12.59 22.97 -6.55
CA LYS A 8 13.48 22.08 -7.32
C LYS A 8 13.45 20.59 -6.94
N HIS A 9 12.68 20.17 -5.94
CA HIS A 9 12.71 18.81 -5.41
C HIS A 9 11.33 18.16 -5.22
N ALA A 10 10.36 18.46 -6.09
CA ALA A 10 9.17 17.63 -6.15
C ALA A 10 9.58 16.23 -6.65
N PRO A 11 9.34 15.15 -5.88
CA PRO A 11 9.67 13.80 -6.32
C PRO A 11 8.90 13.49 -7.60
N ALA A 12 9.55 12.86 -8.58
CA ALA A 12 8.85 12.42 -9.78
C ALA A 12 7.80 11.36 -9.42
N LEU A 13 6.72 11.28 -10.23
CA LEU A 13 5.75 10.21 -10.09
C LEU A 13 6.44 8.84 -10.21
N PRO A 14 6.08 7.86 -9.37
CA PRO A 14 6.66 6.54 -9.45
C PRO A 14 6.25 5.82 -10.75
N THR A 15 7.14 4.98 -11.26
CA THR A 15 6.83 4.12 -12.40
C THR A 15 5.88 2.99 -12.00
N ALA A 16 5.13 2.44 -12.96
CA ALA A 16 4.27 1.28 -12.71
C ALA A 16 5.03 0.07 -12.13
N ARG A 17 6.28 -0.14 -12.56
CA ARG A 17 7.16 -1.19 -11.99
C ARG A 17 7.52 -0.89 -10.54
N GLY A 18 7.80 0.37 -10.21
CA GLY A 18 8.08 0.81 -8.85
C GLY A 18 6.90 0.57 -7.92
N ILE A 19 5.69 0.94 -8.37
CA ILE A 19 4.44 0.72 -7.63
C ILE A 19 4.23 -0.76 -7.35
N ARG A 20 4.29 -1.63 -8.37
CA ARG A 20 4.14 -3.08 -8.19
C ARG A 20 5.13 -3.63 -7.17
N ARG A 21 6.41 -3.24 -7.26
CA ARG A 21 7.43 -3.68 -6.29
C ARG A 21 7.14 -3.23 -4.86
N ALA A 22 6.64 -2.01 -4.68
CA ALA A 22 6.26 -1.50 -3.36
C ALA A 22 5.08 -2.30 -2.78
N CYS A 23 3.99 -2.44 -3.55
CA CYS A 23 2.80 -3.20 -3.16
C CYS A 23 3.14 -4.65 -2.79
N ASN A 24 3.94 -5.35 -3.61
CA ASN A 24 4.37 -6.73 -3.33
C ASN A 24 5.17 -6.83 -2.03
N LYS A 25 6.09 -5.88 -1.79
CA LYS A 25 6.90 -5.86 -0.56
C LYS A 25 6.03 -5.62 0.68
N GLU A 26 5.04 -4.75 0.59
CA GLU A 26 4.11 -4.45 1.67
C GLU A 26 3.20 -5.64 2.00
N LEU A 27 2.63 -6.31 0.98
CA LEU A 27 1.84 -7.52 1.18
C LEU A 27 2.67 -8.66 1.75
N TYR A 28 3.91 -8.86 1.26
CA TYR A 28 4.82 -9.86 1.82
C TYR A 28 5.07 -9.64 3.32
N ARG A 29 5.31 -8.39 3.73
CA ARG A 29 5.53 -8.06 5.15
C ARG A 29 4.26 -8.25 5.97
N THR A 30 3.11 -7.91 5.41
CA THR A 30 1.79 -8.11 6.02
C THR A 30 1.55 -9.60 6.27
N ILE A 31 1.78 -10.46 5.28
CA ILE A 31 1.65 -11.92 5.41
C ILE A 31 2.60 -12.47 6.47
N LYS A 32 3.86 -12.03 6.47
CA LYS A 32 4.84 -12.40 7.51
C LYS A 32 4.36 -12.01 8.90
N LYS A 33 3.67 -10.88 9.03
CA LYS A 33 3.11 -10.40 10.30
C LYS A 33 1.90 -11.23 10.76
N LEU A 34 1.03 -11.62 9.82
CA LEU A 34 -0.12 -12.50 10.06
C LEU A 34 0.27 -13.94 10.41
N LYS A 35 1.47 -14.39 10.00
CA LYS A 35 1.96 -15.78 10.19
C LYS A 35 1.04 -16.83 9.57
N ILE A 36 0.42 -16.50 8.45
CA ILE A 36 -0.44 -17.39 7.67
C ILE A 36 0.24 -17.73 6.35
N TRP A 37 -0.16 -18.85 5.76
CA TRP A 37 0.19 -19.19 4.39
C TRP A 37 -0.92 -18.76 3.45
N ILE A 38 -0.57 -18.04 2.38
CA ILE A 38 -1.47 -17.63 1.32
C ILE A 38 -1.11 -18.40 0.04
N PRO A 39 -2.07 -19.07 -0.62
CA PRO A 39 -1.86 -19.70 -1.91
C PRO A 39 -1.28 -18.71 -2.94
N PRO A 40 -0.32 -19.11 -3.80
CA PRO A 40 0.30 -18.22 -4.78
C PRO A 40 -0.70 -17.46 -5.66
N GLU A 41 -1.78 -18.12 -6.10
CA GLU A 41 -2.81 -17.49 -6.92
C GLU A 41 -3.59 -16.39 -6.19
N GLN A 42 -3.85 -16.57 -4.89
CA GLN A 42 -4.52 -15.54 -4.07
C GLN A 42 -3.57 -14.38 -3.77
N LEU A 43 -2.28 -14.65 -3.60
CA LEU A 43 -1.27 -13.61 -3.44
C LEU A 43 -1.16 -12.77 -4.71
N GLU A 44 -1.06 -13.41 -5.88
CA GLU A 44 -0.96 -12.70 -7.15
C GLU A 44 -2.19 -11.82 -7.41
N LYS A 45 -3.40 -12.34 -7.15
CA LYS A 45 -4.64 -11.56 -7.26
C LYS A 45 -4.64 -10.34 -6.33
N ALA A 46 -4.18 -10.49 -5.10
CA ALA A 46 -4.08 -9.39 -4.14
C ALA A 46 -3.06 -8.32 -4.58
N GLU A 47 -1.89 -8.74 -5.08
CA GLU A 47 -0.86 -7.84 -5.61
C GLU A 47 -1.37 -7.01 -6.79
N GLN A 48 -2.05 -7.67 -7.73
CA GLN A 48 -2.66 -7.01 -8.90
C GLN A 48 -3.74 -6.02 -8.48
N LEU A 49 -4.62 -6.42 -7.56
CA LEU A 49 -5.70 -5.59 -7.03
C LEU A 49 -5.14 -4.34 -6.33
N TYR A 50 -4.17 -4.52 -5.45
CA TYR A 50 -3.58 -3.42 -4.70
C TYR A 50 -2.85 -2.44 -5.65
N ALA A 51 -1.99 -2.96 -6.53
CA ALA A 51 -1.28 -2.12 -7.49
C ALA A 51 -2.25 -1.36 -8.43
N LYS A 52 -3.35 -1.99 -8.86
CA LYS A 52 -4.39 -1.33 -9.67
C LYS A 52 -5.03 -0.17 -8.91
N LYS A 53 -5.42 -0.37 -7.65
CA LYS A 53 -6.04 0.70 -6.83
C LYS A 53 -5.09 1.87 -6.61
N VAL A 54 -3.81 1.59 -6.37
CA VAL A 54 -2.77 2.65 -6.26
C VAL A 54 -2.62 3.40 -7.56
N LEU A 55 -2.56 2.72 -8.71
CA LEU A 55 -2.47 3.36 -10.03
C LEU A 55 -3.66 4.27 -10.34
N LEU A 56 -4.89 3.83 -10.00
CA LEU A 56 -6.10 4.64 -10.18
C LEU A 56 -6.14 5.89 -9.30
N ASN A 57 -5.42 5.88 -8.17
CA ASN A 57 -5.35 6.98 -7.20
C ASN A 57 -3.96 7.61 -7.14
N LEU A 58 -3.16 7.48 -8.21
CA LEU A 58 -1.72 7.76 -8.21
C LEU A 58 -1.37 9.17 -7.73
N LEU A 59 -2.13 10.18 -8.18
CA LEU A 59 -1.87 11.57 -7.81
C LEU A 59 -2.03 11.78 -6.29
N TRP A 60 -3.15 11.32 -5.72
CA TRP A 60 -3.42 11.44 -4.29
C TRP A 60 -2.41 10.65 -3.44
N ILE A 61 -2.07 9.42 -3.87
CA ILE A 61 -1.07 8.59 -3.19
C ILE A 61 0.30 9.27 -3.21
N HIS A 62 0.67 9.87 -4.33
CA HIS A 62 1.93 10.59 -4.48
C HIS A 62 1.99 11.84 -3.60
N GLU A 63 0.93 12.64 -3.59
CA GLU A 63 0.80 13.84 -2.74
C GLU A 63 0.87 13.48 -1.24
N ASN A 64 0.32 12.33 -0.85
CA ASN A 64 0.35 11.83 0.52
C ASN A 64 1.54 10.91 0.81
N GLY A 65 2.54 10.84 -0.07
CA GLY A 65 3.66 9.89 0.02
C GLY A 65 4.46 9.95 1.35
N SER A 66 4.47 11.10 2.01
CA SER A 66 5.12 11.30 3.32
C SER A 66 4.18 11.07 4.51
N ASN A 67 2.87 11.01 4.29
CA ASN A 67 1.85 10.84 5.32
C ASN A 67 1.46 9.37 5.48
N ARG A 68 2.29 8.64 6.24
CA ARG A 68 2.08 7.20 6.49
C ARG A 68 0.70 6.88 7.05
N LYS A 69 0.15 7.75 7.90
CA LYS A 69 -1.17 7.55 8.49
C LYS A 69 -2.25 7.60 7.40
N ALA A 70 -2.24 8.66 6.58
CA ALA A 70 -3.22 8.80 5.50
C ALA A 70 -3.15 7.66 4.49
N LEU A 71 -1.94 7.20 4.13
CA LEU A 71 -1.78 6.07 3.21
C LEU A 71 -2.30 4.75 3.81
N ALA A 72 -2.07 4.52 5.11
CA ALA A 72 -2.57 3.33 5.79
C ALA A 72 -4.09 3.39 5.99
N ASP A 73 -4.65 4.56 6.33
CA ASP A 73 -6.09 4.78 6.42
C ASP A 73 -6.76 4.52 5.05
N TRP A 74 -6.17 5.06 3.98
CA TRP A 74 -6.63 4.81 2.61
C TRP A 74 -6.58 3.32 2.24
N TRP A 75 -5.52 2.61 2.66
CA TRP A 75 -5.41 1.17 2.40
C TRP A 75 -6.49 0.37 3.11
N ASP A 76 -6.75 0.67 4.39
CA ASP A 76 -7.80 0.03 5.18
C ASP A 76 -9.19 0.21 4.56
N GLU A 77 -9.45 1.39 4.01
CA GLU A 77 -10.73 1.71 3.39
C GLU A 77 -10.87 1.09 2.00
N ASN A 78 -9.82 1.16 1.16
CA ASN A 78 -9.94 0.91 -0.26
C ASN A 78 -9.44 -0.47 -0.69
N VAL A 79 -8.53 -1.09 0.08
CA VAL A 79 -7.82 -2.30 -0.33
C VAL A 79 -8.11 -3.47 0.62
N CYS A 80 -8.07 -3.21 1.94
CA CYS A 80 -8.27 -4.23 2.96
C CYS A 80 -9.55 -5.05 2.80
N PRO A 81 -10.72 -4.47 2.46
CA PRO A 81 -11.97 -5.23 2.31
C PRO A 81 -11.85 -6.39 1.31
N GLU A 82 -11.35 -6.11 0.12
CA GLU A 82 -11.29 -7.11 -0.95
C GLU A 82 -10.19 -8.15 -0.69
N ILE A 83 -9.07 -7.75 -0.09
CA ILE A 83 -8.01 -8.70 0.30
C ILE A 83 -8.47 -9.58 1.47
N SER A 84 -9.21 -9.03 2.44
CA SER A 84 -9.76 -9.79 3.58
C SER A 84 -10.67 -10.92 3.10
N GLU A 85 -11.52 -10.64 2.11
CA GLU A 85 -12.39 -11.64 1.50
C GLU A 85 -11.59 -12.66 0.67
N LEU A 86 -10.63 -12.19 -0.15
CA LEU A 86 -9.81 -13.04 -0.99
C LEU A 86 -8.96 -14.05 -0.19
N TRP A 87 -8.43 -13.63 0.96
CA TRP A 87 -7.60 -14.47 1.83
C TRP A 87 -8.38 -15.15 2.95
N ASN A 88 -9.68 -14.86 3.08
CA ASN A 88 -10.52 -15.32 4.17
C ASN A 88 -9.91 -15.01 5.56
N VAL A 89 -9.47 -13.75 5.73
CA VAL A 89 -8.88 -13.23 6.98
C VAL A 89 -9.79 -12.13 7.51
N GLU A 90 -9.91 -12.04 8.83
CA GLU A 90 -10.67 -10.97 9.48
C GLU A 90 -10.08 -9.59 9.15
N ARG A 91 -10.93 -8.62 8.82
CA ARG A 91 -10.53 -7.32 8.26
C ARG A 91 -9.66 -6.52 9.23
N ASP A 92 -10.04 -6.42 10.49
CA ASP A 92 -9.31 -5.65 11.50
C ASP A 92 -7.92 -6.25 11.75
N THR A 93 -7.84 -7.59 11.74
CA THR A 93 -6.59 -8.34 11.86
C THR A 93 -5.66 -8.06 10.68
N LEU A 94 -6.20 -8.07 9.46
CA LEU A 94 -5.44 -7.74 8.24
C LEU A 94 -4.97 -6.27 8.24
N GLY A 95 -5.88 -5.32 8.53
CA GLY A 95 -5.57 -3.89 8.60
C GLY A 95 -4.50 -3.59 9.66
N LYS A 96 -4.62 -4.18 10.85
CA LYS A 96 -3.61 -4.06 11.90
C LYS A 96 -2.25 -4.60 11.46
N ALA A 97 -2.22 -5.79 10.85
CA ALA A 97 -0.97 -6.38 10.35
C ALA A 97 -0.32 -5.54 9.24
N PHE A 98 -1.12 -4.94 8.36
CA PHE A 98 -0.64 -4.02 7.35
C PHE A 98 -0.04 -2.77 7.99
N ARG A 99 -0.78 -2.07 8.86
CA ARG A 99 -0.31 -0.86 9.58
C ARG A 99 0.99 -1.08 10.33
N GLU A 100 1.11 -2.21 11.04
CA GLU A 100 2.31 -2.53 11.80
C GLU A 100 3.54 -2.83 10.93
N SER A 101 3.35 -3.15 9.64
CA SER A 101 4.43 -3.50 8.71
C SER A 101 4.67 -2.46 7.60
N PHE A 102 3.73 -1.52 7.44
CA PHE A 102 3.76 -0.47 6.44
C PHE A 102 4.84 0.57 6.74
N GLY A 103 5.71 0.85 5.77
CA GLY A 103 6.79 1.84 5.91
C GLY A 103 8.13 1.32 6.44
N GLY A 104 8.26 0.03 6.76
CA GLY A 104 9.51 -0.56 7.27
C GLY A 104 9.43 -0.92 8.74
#